data_AF-A0A0F9MIV4-F1
#
_entry.id   AF-A0A0F9MIV4-F1
#
_cell.length_a   1.000
_cell.length_b   1.000
_cell.length_c   1.000
_cell.angle_alpha   90.00
_cell.angle_beta   90.00
_cell.angle_gamma   90.00
#
_symmetry.space_group_name_H-M   'P 1'
#
loop_
_entity.id
_entity.type
_entity.pdbx_description
1 polymer ?
#
loop_
_entity_poly.entity_id
_entity_poly.type
_entity_poly.pdbx_seq_one_letter_code
_entity_poly.pdbx_strand_id
1 'polypeptide(L)'
;MAAANKLVTKTAFRKVPPIGSQDGLCDEAVVYAKVFCPQNGWRWYITEYNPETGEAFGLVQGHEVELGTFALDHPSGVDSWGGEDMQSQNDNWQGRYSYPPFERDLHFRPTTIEKVRESLANGRPA
;
A
#
# COMPACT_ATOMS: atom_id res chain seq x y z
N MET A 1 -13.69 11.16 -18.59
CA MET A 1 -13.97 10.62 -17.25
C MET A 1 -13.12 9.37 -17.09
N ALA A 2 -11.99 9.46 -16.40
CA ALA A 2 -11.16 8.31 -16.07
C ALA A 2 -11.98 7.36 -15.18
N ALA A 3 -12.09 6.08 -15.56
CA ALA A 3 -12.75 5.10 -14.72
C ALA A 3 -11.94 4.96 -13.42
N ALA A 4 -12.51 5.37 -12.28
CA ALA A 4 -11.93 5.10 -10.97
C ALA A 4 -11.65 3.60 -10.85
N ASN A 5 -10.43 3.22 -10.47
CA ASN A 5 -10.06 1.80 -10.38
C ASN A 5 -10.91 1.18 -9.28
N LYS A 6 -11.88 0.34 -9.66
CA LYS A 6 -12.85 -0.28 -8.73
C LYS A 6 -12.20 -1.18 -7.67
N LEU A 7 -10.90 -1.44 -7.78
CA LEU A 7 -10.16 -2.41 -6.97
C LEU A 7 -9.63 -1.84 -5.65
N VAL A 8 -9.39 -0.53 -5.57
CA VAL A 8 -8.92 0.15 -4.35
C VAL A 8 -10.06 1.03 -3.82
N THR A 9 -11.08 0.39 -3.28
CA THR A 9 -12.22 1.07 -2.62
C THR A 9 -12.10 0.91 -1.11
N LYS A 10 -12.73 1.79 -0.32
CA LYS A 10 -12.79 1.68 1.15
C LYS A 10 -13.22 0.28 1.63
N THR A 11 -14.04 -0.42 0.84
CA THR A 11 -14.51 -1.77 1.16
C THR A 11 -13.51 -2.89 0.87
N ALA A 12 -12.49 -2.64 0.05
CA ALA A 12 -11.52 -3.65 -0.35
C ALA A 12 -10.64 -4.14 0.81
N PHE A 13 -10.52 -3.34 1.87
CA PHE A 13 -9.65 -3.59 3.02
C PHE A 13 -10.41 -3.99 4.30
N ARG A 14 -11.66 -4.45 4.19
CA ARG A 14 -12.48 -4.88 5.35
C ARG A 14 -11.87 -5.96 6.24
N LYS A 15 -10.90 -6.73 5.73
CA LYS A 15 -10.20 -7.80 6.47
C LYS A 15 -8.88 -7.33 7.10
N VAL A 16 -8.46 -6.11 6.80
CA VAL A 16 -7.25 -5.51 7.36
C VAL A 16 -7.59 -5.01 8.77
N PRO A 17 -6.79 -5.36 9.79
CA PRO A 17 -7.01 -4.90 11.16
C PRO A 17 -6.80 -3.39 11.31
N PRO A 18 -7.35 -2.77 12.37
CA PRO A 18 -7.17 -1.34 12.62
C PRO A 18 -5.73 -1.00 13.03
N ILE A 19 -5.32 0.25 12.80
CA ILE A 19 -3.99 0.78 13.15
C ILE A 19 -3.65 0.50 14.62
N GLY A 20 -2.44 0.00 14.87
CA GLY A 20 -1.92 -0.32 16.21
C GLY A 20 -2.33 -1.70 16.78
N SER A 21 -3.11 -2.50 16.04
CA SER A 21 -3.50 -3.87 16.46
C SER A 21 -2.35 -4.87 16.40
N GLN A 22 -1.32 -4.58 15.61
CA GLN A 22 -0.15 -5.42 15.39
C GLN A 22 1.13 -4.79 15.98
N ASP A 23 0.99 -3.80 16.85
CA ASP A 23 2.12 -3.16 17.52
C ASP A 23 2.90 -4.17 18.38
N GLY A 24 4.23 -4.02 18.39
CA GLY A 24 5.15 -4.95 19.06
C GLY A 24 5.37 -6.29 18.36
N LEU A 25 4.69 -6.59 17.24
CA LEU A 25 4.93 -7.82 16.46
C LEU A 25 6.12 -7.72 15.49
N CYS A 26 6.63 -6.51 15.23
CA CYS A 26 7.78 -6.28 14.34
C CYS A 26 7.61 -7.04 13.00
N ASP A 27 8.58 -7.86 12.59
CA ASP A 27 8.53 -8.62 11.33
C ASP A 27 7.52 -9.79 11.35
N GLU A 28 6.95 -10.15 12.50
CA GLU A 28 5.86 -11.14 12.62
C GLU A 28 4.49 -10.54 12.28
N ALA A 29 4.36 -9.21 12.15
CA ALA A 29 3.11 -8.58 11.76
C ALA A 29 2.64 -9.11 10.39
N VAL A 30 1.33 -9.36 10.29
CA VAL A 30 0.69 -9.94 9.11
C VAL A 30 0.30 -8.83 8.14
N VAL A 31 0.77 -8.97 6.90
CA VAL A 31 0.28 -8.23 5.73
C VAL A 31 -1.00 -8.89 5.25
N TYR A 32 -2.07 -8.11 5.08
CA TYR A 32 -3.38 -8.58 4.68
C TYR A 32 -3.74 -8.24 3.23
N ALA A 33 -3.11 -7.22 2.67
CA ALA A 33 -3.38 -6.78 1.31
C ALA A 33 -2.12 -6.23 0.64
N LYS A 34 -2.11 -6.30 -0.69
CA LYS A 34 -1.06 -5.74 -1.52
C LYS A 34 -1.70 -4.87 -2.60
N VAL A 35 -1.16 -3.68 -2.75
CA VAL A 35 -1.46 -2.73 -3.82
C VAL A 35 -0.18 -2.51 -4.62
N PHE A 36 -0.28 -2.34 -5.93
CA PHE A 36 0.89 -2.11 -6.77
C PHE A 36 0.58 -1.15 -7.92
N CYS A 37 1.61 -0.50 -8.42
CA CYS A 37 1.59 0.32 -9.61
C CYS A 37 2.31 -0.41 -10.75
N PRO A 38 1.61 -0.92 -11.78
CA PRO A 38 2.24 -1.64 -12.87
C PRO A 38 3.18 -0.76 -13.71
N GLN A 39 3.04 0.57 -13.66
CA GLN A 39 3.81 1.50 -14.49
C GLN A 39 5.21 1.78 -13.92
N ASN A 40 5.34 1.96 -12.61
CA ASN A 40 6.62 2.28 -11.97
C ASN A 40 7.17 1.15 -11.08
N GLY A 41 6.41 0.06 -10.91
CA GLY A 41 6.81 -1.11 -10.13
C GLY A 41 6.68 -0.96 -8.62
N TRP A 42 6.16 0.16 -8.13
CA TRP A 42 5.94 0.40 -6.71
C TRP A 42 4.91 -0.57 -6.13
N ARG A 43 5.11 -0.96 -4.87
CA ARG A 43 4.21 -1.88 -4.15
C ARG A 43 4.01 -1.43 -2.71
N TRP A 44 2.78 -1.60 -2.22
CA TRP A 44 2.39 -1.33 -0.86
C TRP A 44 1.81 -2.62 -0.27
N TYR A 45 2.35 -3.06 0.87
CA TYR A 45 1.94 -4.25 1.60
C TYR A 45 1.33 -3.82 2.92
N ILE A 46 0.02 -3.89 3.01
CA ILE A 46 -0.78 -3.28 4.07
C ILE A 46 -0.96 -4.30 5.21
N THR A 47 -0.48 -3.94 6.40
CA THR A 47 -0.71 -4.69 7.64
C THR A 47 -1.95 -4.19 8.38
N GLU A 48 -2.17 -2.87 8.37
CA GLU A 48 -3.26 -2.24 9.12
C GLU A 48 -3.90 -1.10 8.31
N TYR A 49 -5.18 -0.81 8.55
CA TYR A 49 -5.92 0.22 7.81
C TYR A 49 -7.00 0.89 8.65
N ASN A 50 -7.12 2.20 8.50
CA ASN A 50 -8.22 3.00 9.02
C ASN A 50 -9.17 3.38 7.86
N PRO A 51 -10.38 2.81 7.78
CA PRO A 51 -11.32 3.12 6.70
C PRO A 51 -11.98 4.51 6.82
N GLU A 52 -11.89 5.15 7.99
CA GLU A 52 -12.42 6.50 8.22
C GLU A 52 -11.49 7.54 7.63
N THR A 53 -10.19 7.45 7.95
CA THR A 53 -9.16 8.41 7.50
C THR A 53 -8.53 8.04 6.16
N GLY A 54 -8.53 6.76 5.79
CA GLY A 54 -7.84 6.27 4.60
C GLY A 54 -6.36 5.94 4.81
N GLU A 55 -5.90 6.02 6.06
CA GLU A 55 -4.51 5.71 6.43
C GLU A 55 -4.29 4.21 6.52
N ALA A 56 -3.18 3.76 5.98
CA ALA A 56 -2.68 2.40 6.06
C ALA A 56 -1.31 2.40 6.73
N PHE A 57 -0.97 1.28 7.38
CA PHE A 57 0.37 0.99 7.86
C PHE A 57 0.89 -0.26 7.18
N GLY A 58 2.18 -0.31 6.87
CA GLY A 58 2.82 -1.49 6.30
C GLY A 58 4.09 -1.19 5.52
N LEU A 59 4.53 -2.17 4.72
CA LEU A 59 5.75 -2.04 3.92
C LEU A 59 5.47 -1.31 2.61
N VAL A 60 6.37 -0.40 2.24
CA VAL A 60 6.42 0.25 0.94
C VAL A 60 7.68 -0.22 0.22
N GLN A 61 7.52 -0.75 -0.99
CA GLN A 61 8.60 -1.01 -1.93
C GLN A 61 8.55 0.06 -3.02
N GLY A 62 9.41 1.07 -2.89
CA GLY A 62 9.66 2.08 -3.91
C GLY A 62 11.11 2.03 -4.35
N HIS A 63 11.84 3.14 -4.19
CA HIS A 63 13.30 3.17 -4.33
C HIS A 63 14.01 2.36 -3.24
N GLU A 64 13.48 2.42 -2.03
CA GLU A 64 13.91 1.62 -0.89
C GLU A 64 12.72 0.82 -0.32
N VAL A 65 13.01 -0.14 0.56
CA VAL A 65 11.99 -0.91 1.27
C VAL A 65 11.85 -0.33 2.67
N GLU A 66 10.73 0.35 2.91
CA GLU A 66 10.45 1.06 4.15
C GLU A 66 9.22 0.50 4.85
N LEU A 67 9.14 0.62 6.18
CA LEU A 67 7.97 0.27 6.99
C LEU A 67 7.41 1.56 7.58
N GLY A 68 6.14 1.88 7.29
CA GLY A 68 5.56 3.13 7.75
C GLY A 68 4.08 3.31 7.44
N THR A 69 3.58 4.47 7.80
CA THR A 69 2.20 4.90 7.51
C THR A 69 2.14 5.57 6.14
N PHE A 70 1.05 5.36 5.40
CA PHE A 70 0.78 5.99 4.11
C PHE A 70 -0.73 6.07 3.83
N ALA A 71 -1.17 7.01 2.99
CA ALA A 71 -2.58 7.15 2.62
C ALA A 71 -2.93 6.37 1.35
N LEU A 72 -4.09 5.69 1.33
CA LEU A 72 -4.57 4.94 0.16
C LEU A 72 -5.58 5.71 -0.71
N ASP A 73 -6.39 6.58 -0.10
CA ASP A 73 -7.54 7.22 -0.76
C ASP A 73 -7.76 8.70 -0.41
N HIS A 74 -6.80 9.36 0.24
CA HIS A 74 -6.97 10.76 0.66
C HIS A 74 -6.43 11.79 -0.37
N PRO A 75 -7.25 12.74 -0.85
CA PRO A 75 -6.81 13.84 -1.71
C PRO A 75 -6.17 15.03 -0.97
N SER A 76 -6.14 15.05 0.36
CA SER A 76 -5.36 16.05 1.11
C SER A 76 -4.15 15.39 1.75
N GLY A 77 -2.96 15.81 1.31
CA GLY A 77 -1.68 15.36 1.82
C GLY A 77 -1.63 15.36 3.35
N VAL A 78 -1.76 14.16 3.91
CA VAL A 78 -1.17 13.86 5.20
C VAL A 78 0.30 13.68 4.89
N ASP A 79 1.09 14.61 5.40
CA ASP A 79 2.54 14.69 5.39
C ASP A 79 3.15 13.46 6.08
N SER A 80 3.10 12.31 5.39
CA SER A 80 3.94 11.16 5.72
C SER A 80 5.39 11.57 5.50
N TRP A 81 6.10 11.73 6.62
CA TRP A 81 7.51 12.06 6.64
C TRP A 81 8.32 10.96 5.91
N GLY A 82 8.81 11.26 4.70
CA GLY A 82 10.03 10.64 4.14
C GLY A 82 9.90 9.69 2.94
N GLY A 83 8.75 9.06 2.70
CA GLY A 83 8.58 8.17 1.54
C GLY A 83 7.61 8.77 0.54
N GLU A 84 7.92 8.78 -0.77
CA GLU A 84 7.01 9.31 -1.79
C GLU A 84 5.70 8.50 -1.79
N ASP A 85 4.71 9.01 -1.06
CA ASP A 85 3.47 8.28 -0.79
C ASP A 85 2.68 7.97 -2.08
N MET A 86 1.72 7.04 -1.96
CA MET A 86 0.87 6.62 -3.09
C MET A 86 0.18 7.83 -3.74
N GLN A 87 -0.13 8.88 -2.98
CA GLN A 87 -0.75 10.10 -3.50
C GLN A 87 0.23 10.97 -4.29
N SER A 88 1.48 11.10 -3.86
CA SER A 88 2.55 11.81 -4.58
C SER A 88 2.84 11.12 -5.91
N GLN A 89 2.83 9.78 -5.91
CA GLN A 89 2.91 8.99 -7.15
C GLN A 89 1.66 9.19 -8.04
N ASN A 90 0.48 9.37 -7.45
CA ASN A 90 -0.76 9.70 -8.17
C ASN A 90 -0.70 11.09 -8.82
N ASP A 91 -0.27 12.12 -8.08
CA ASP A 91 -0.27 13.51 -8.53
C ASP A 91 0.78 13.76 -9.62
N ASN A 92 1.95 13.15 -9.49
CA ASN A 92 2.95 13.09 -10.57
C ASN A 92 2.39 12.46 -11.86
N TRP A 93 1.42 11.56 -11.73
CA TRP A 93 0.84 10.81 -12.83
C TRP A 93 -0.39 11.49 -13.46
N GLN A 94 -1.27 12.12 -12.67
CA GLN A 94 -2.49 12.77 -13.20
C GLN A 94 -2.17 13.94 -14.14
N GLY A 95 -0.99 14.55 -14.03
CA GLY A 95 -0.49 15.53 -15.00
C GLY A 95 -0.04 14.94 -16.35
N ARG A 96 0.15 13.61 -16.45
CA ARG A 96 0.73 12.92 -17.61
C ARG A 96 -0.19 11.86 -18.25
N TYR A 97 -1.12 11.24 -17.50
CA TYR A 97 -2.04 10.21 -18.00
C TYR A 97 -3.39 10.17 -17.25
N SER A 98 -4.45 9.72 -17.94
CA SER A 98 -5.84 9.72 -17.47
C SER A 98 -6.31 8.39 -16.82
N TYR A 99 -5.40 7.60 -16.26
CA TYR A 99 -5.73 6.31 -15.63
C TYR A 99 -5.27 6.28 -14.17
N PRO A 100 -6.08 5.76 -13.24
CA PRO A 100 -5.63 5.53 -11.87
C PRO A 100 -4.51 4.47 -11.87
N PRO A 101 -3.32 4.78 -11.33
CA PRO A 101 -2.13 3.96 -11.54
C PRO A 101 -2.01 2.76 -10.59
N PHE A 102 -3.02 2.47 -9.75
CA PHE A 102 -2.88 1.48 -8.67
C PHE A 102 -3.89 0.34 -8.76
N GLU A 103 -3.41 -0.89 -8.59
CA GLU A 103 -4.20 -2.13 -8.61
C GLU A 103 -4.04 -2.91 -7.30
N ARG A 104 -5.12 -3.55 -6.84
CA ARG A 104 -5.07 -4.48 -5.70
C ARG A 104 -4.80 -5.89 -6.20
N ASP A 105 -3.83 -6.57 -5.60
CA ASP A 105 -3.58 -7.98 -5.86
C ASP A 105 -4.70 -8.84 -5.22
N LEU A 106 -5.57 -9.41 -6.06
CA LEU A 106 -6.69 -10.25 -5.63
C LEU A 106 -6.26 -11.66 -5.19
N HIS A 107 -5.04 -12.07 -5.54
CA HIS A 107 -4.49 -13.39 -5.24
C HIS A 107 -3.54 -13.38 -4.04
N PHE A 108 -3.17 -12.20 -3.55
CA PHE A 108 -2.37 -12.03 -2.35
C PHE A 108 -3.01 -12.76 -1.15
N ARG A 109 -2.20 -13.56 -0.46
CA ARG A 109 -2.61 -14.29 0.74
C ARG A 109 -1.91 -13.69 1.95
N PRO A 110 -2.62 -13.54 3.08
CA PRO A 110 -2.00 -12.97 4.26
C PRO A 110 -0.73 -13.73 4.68
N THR A 111 0.34 -12.97 4.96
CA THR A 111 1.66 -13.49 5.30
C THR A 111 2.42 -12.47 6.14
N THR A 112 3.49 -12.87 6.83
CA THR A 112 4.28 -11.99 7.70
C THR A 112 5.13 -11.00 6.89
N ILE A 113 5.46 -9.86 7.51
CA ILE A 113 6.43 -8.88 6.99
C ILE A 113 7.75 -9.58 6.65
N GLU A 114 8.23 -10.46 7.52
CA GLU A 114 9.44 -11.26 7.30
C GLU A 114 9.43 -11.95 5.92
N LYS A 115 8.37 -12.71 5.61
CA LYS A 115 8.24 -13.42 4.33
C LYS A 115 8.15 -12.49 3.13
N VAL A 116 7.51 -11.33 3.30
CA VAL A 116 7.49 -10.31 2.25
C VAL A 116 8.91 -9.81 1.99
N ARG A 117 9.66 -9.43 3.04
CA ARG A 117 11.06 -8.98 2.91
C ARG A 117 11.96 -10.03 2.27
N GLU A 118 11.84 -11.30 2.69
CA GLU A 118 12.56 -12.42 2.08
C GLU A 118 12.26 -12.55 0.58
N SER A 119 10.98 -12.46 0.20
CA SER A 119 10.59 -12.53 -1.21
C SER A 119 11.19 -11.38 -2.02
N LEU A 120 11.13 -10.15 -1.48
CA LEU A 120 11.71 -8.97 -2.12
C LEU A 120 13.24 -9.10 -2.27
N ALA A 121 13.94 -9.57 -1.25
CA ALA A 121 15.39 -9.80 -1.29
C ALA A 121 15.79 -10.85 -2.34
N ASN A 122 14.93 -11.83 -2.59
CA ASN A 122 15.14 -12.88 -3.59
C ASN A 122 14.64 -12.49 -5.00
N GLY A 123 14.20 -11.25 -5.21
CA GLY A 123 13.67 -10.77 -6.49
C GLY A 123 12.35 -11.44 -6.90
N ARG A 124 11.63 -12.05 -5.95
CA ARG A 124 10.35 -12.70 -6.19
C ARG A 124 9.20 -11.77 -5.79
N PRO A 125 8.11 -11.70 -6.57
CA PRO A 125 6.91 -11.02 -6.12
C PRO A 125 6.33 -11.77 -4.92
N ALA A 126 6.17 -11.07 -3.80
CA ALA A 126 5.45 -11.54 -2.62
C ALA A 126 3.94 -11.61 -2.89
#